data_AF-A0A124P7X1-F1
#
_entry.id   AF-A0A124P7X1-F1
#
_cell.length_a   1.000
_cell.length_b   1.000
_cell.length_c   1.000
_cell.angle_alpha   90.00
_cell.angle_beta   90.00
_cell.angle_gamma   90.00
#
_symmetry.space_group_name_H-M   'P 1'
#
loop_
_entity.id
_entity.type
_entity.pdbx_description
1 polymer ?
#
loop_
_entity_poly.entity_id
_entity_poly.type
_entity_poly.pdbx_seq_one_letter_code
_entity_poly.pdbx_strand_id
1 'polypeptide(L)'
;MSQYVRTAVIDGFDNAPPLDTGAPIELQFAVDLGATCADAWLDLKGGVRLHDYAVHQTAAFVRGLESVMQEAGEVDMHRITVGRHAFAAGLMGRVQQHLFAALGVATH
;
A
#
# COMPACT_ATOMS: atom_id res chain seq x y z
N MET A 1 -10.30 25.31 14.06
CA MET A 1 -9.41 24.21 14.51
C MET A 1 -9.37 23.21 13.36
N SER A 2 -8.23 23.08 12.68
CA SER A 2 -8.09 22.07 11.62
C SER A 2 -8.07 20.70 12.29
N GLN A 3 -9.05 19.85 12.00
CA GLN A 3 -9.00 18.44 12.36
C GLN A 3 -7.76 17.88 11.65
N TYR A 4 -6.70 17.56 12.40
CA TYR A 4 -5.60 16.77 11.86
C TYR A 4 -6.21 15.43 11.42
N VAL A 5 -6.46 15.28 10.14
CA VAL A 5 -6.84 13.99 9.56
C VAL A 5 -5.62 13.10 9.72
N ARG A 6 -5.73 12.10 10.61
CA ARG A 6 -4.66 11.12 10.79
C ARG A 6 -4.60 10.29 9.51
N THR A 7 -3.43 10.25 8.91
CA THR A 7 -3.17 9.51 7.68
C THR A 7 -2.51 8.17 7.99
N ALA A 8 -2.74 7.20 7.11
CA ALA A 8 -2.04 5.94 7.14
C ALA A 8 -0.57 6.13 6.75
N VAL A 9 0.32 5.45 7.45
CA VAL A 9 1.77 5.58 7.28
C VAL A 9 2.38 4.23 6.90
N ILE A 10 3.43 4.25 6.10
CA ILE A 10 4.30 3.09 5.93
C ILE A 10 5.42 3.24 6.94
N ASP A 11 5.62 2.25 7.80
CA ASP A 11 6.70 2.26 8.78
C ASP A 11 8.07 2.38 8.10
N GLY A 12 9.03 2.96 8.83
CA GLY A 12 10.41 3.07 8.37
C GLY A 12 11.03 1.69 8.10
N PHE A 13 11.97 1.63 7.17
CA PHE A 13 12.67 0.41 6.79
C PHE A 13 14.13 0.69 6.49
N ASP A 14 15.03 -0.10 7.09
CA ASP A 14 16.47 0.15 7.11
C ASP A 14 16.77 1.61 7.51
N ASN A 15 17.34 2.39 6.60
CA ASN A 15 17.61 3.82 6.77
C ASN A 15 16.50 4.72 6.21
N ALA A 16 15.50 4.18 5.51
CA ALA A 16 14.38 4.94 4.96
C ALA A 16 13.38 5.35 6.07
N PRO A 17 13.05 6.65 6.19
CA PRO A 17 12.10 7.11 7.20
C PRO A 17 10.67 6.62 6.92
N PRO A 18 9.78 6.67 7.92
CA PRO A 18 8.35 6.45 7.71
C PRO A 18 7.80 7.37 6.63
N LEU A 19 6.82 6.88 5.86
CA LEU A 19 6.22 7.61 4.75
C LEU A 19 4.73 7.84 5.02
N ASP A 20 4.31 9.11 5.02
CA ASP A 20 2.89 9.48 5.02
C ASP A 20 2.28 9.22 3.64
N THR A 21 1.25 8.36 3.58
CA THR A 21 0.60 7.98 2.33
C THR A 21 -0.49 8.95 1.87
N GLY A 22 -0.95 9.85 2.76
CA GLY A 22 -2.11 10.69 2.53
C GLY A 22 -3.46 9.94 2.54
N ALA A 23 -3.47 8.61 2.67
CA ALA A 23 -4.71 7.84 2.80
C ALA A 23 -5.29 7.98 4.22
N PRO A 24 -6.62 7.90 4.40
CA PRO A 24 -7.23 7.88 5.73
C PRO A 24 -6.67 6.76 6.63
N ILE A 25 -6.46 7.02 7.92
CA ILE A 25 -5.90 6.04 8.88
C ILE A 25 -6.73 4.75 8.96
N GLU A 26 -8.03 4.80 8.69
CA GLU A 26 -8.92 3.64 8.67
C GLU A 26 -8.52 2.63 7.57
N LEU A 27 -7.74 3.06 6.58
CA LEU A 27 -7.23 2.23 5.50
C LEU A 27 -5.79 1.74 5.75
N GLN A 28 -5.27 1.86 6.97
CA GLN A 28 -3.93 1.40 7.35
C GLN A 28 -3.69 -0.06 6.93
N PHE A 29 -4.67 -0.94 7.13
CA PHE A 29 -4.56 -2.34 6.70
C PHE A 29 -4.29 -2.49 5.19
N ALA A 30 -4.96 -1.69 4.35
CA ALA A 30 -4.73 -1.73 2.90
C ALA A 30 -3.32 -1.25 2.56
N VAL A 31 -2.84 -0.19 3.23
CA VAL A 31 -1.48 0.33 3.09
C VAL A 31 -0.45 -0.74 3.49
N ASP A 32 -0.60 -1.35 4.67
CA ASP A 32 0.32 -2.37 5.19
C ASP A 32 0.39 -3.59 4.26
N LEU A 33 -0.76 -4.03 3.74
CA LEU A 33 -0.82 -5.14 2.81
C LEU A 33 -0.16 -4.79 1.48
N GLY A 34 -0.36 -3.57 0.97
CA GLY A 34 0.34 -3.07 -0.21
C GLY A 34 1.86 -3.05 -0.02
N ALA A 35 2.33 -2.55 1.12
CA ALA A 35 3.75 -2.56 1.47
C ALA A 35 4.32 -3.99 1.56
N THR A 36 3.58 -4.91 2.19
CA THR A 36 3.94 -6.34 2.26
C THR A 36 4.07 -6.96 0.86
N CYS A 37 3.15 -6.63 -0.05
CA CYS A 37 3.23 -7.08 -1.43
C CYS A 37 4.45 -6.51 -2.17
N ALA A 38 4.88 -5.29 -1.87
CA ALA A 38 6.11 -4.73 -2.43
C ALA A 38 7.35 -5.49 -1.97
N ASP A 39 7.44 -5.83 -0.68
CA ASP A 39 8.53 -6.65 -0.13
C ASP A 39 8.59 -8.01 -0.84
N ALA A 40 7.43 -8.67 -0.96
CA ALA A 40 7.33 -9.95 -1.68
C ALA A 40 7.70 -9.86 -3.16
N TRP A 41 7.40 -8.74 -3.84
CA TRP A 41 7.81 -8.51 -5.23
C TRP A 41 9.33 -8.34 -5.36
N LEU A 42 9.94 -7.59 -4.45
CA LEU A 42 11.39 -7.36 -4.45
C LEU A 42 12.17 -8.67 -4.26
N ASP A 43 11.65 -9.60 -3.46
CA ASP A 43 12.23 -10.94 -3.29
C ASP A 43 12.25 -11.77 -4.58
N LEU A 44 11.38 -11.46 -5.55
CA LEU A 44 11.38 -12.09 -6.87
C LEU A 44 12.54 -11.62 -7.77
N LYS A 45 13.33 -10.62 -7.33
CA LYS A 45 14.58 -10.17 -7.98
C LYS A 45 14.46 -9.91 -9.48
N GLY A 46 13.35 -9.29 -9.89
CA GLY A 46 13.09 -8.93 -11.30
C GLY A 46 12.50 -10.06 -12.14
N GLY A 47 12.17 -11.21 -11.56
CA GLY A 47 11.47 -12.30 -12.26
C GLY A 47 10.06 -11.94 -12.73
N VAL A 48 9.46 -10.87 -12.17
CA VAL A 48 8.15 -10.34 -12.57
C VAL A 48 8.25 -8.82 -12.71
N ARG A 49 7.70 -8.26 -13.80
CA ARG A 49 7.66 -6.81 -14.01
C ARG A 49 6.78 -6.13 -12.95
N LEU A 50 7.23 -4.99 -12.43
CA LEU A 50 6.53 -4.24 -11.38
C LEU A 50 5.06 -3.98 -11.73
N HIS A 51 4.80 -3.48 -12.95
CA HIS A 51 3.45 -3.19 -13.41
C HIS A 51 2.53 -4.42 -13.34
N ASP A 52 2.98 -5.57 -13.86
CA ASP A 52 2.16 -6.77 -13.94
C ASP A 52 1.85 -7.31 -12.54
N TYR A 53 2.84 -7.28 -11.64
CA TYR A 53 2.65 -7.65 -10.25
C TYR A 53 1.68 -6.72 -9.53
N ALA A 54 1.87 -5.40 -9.67
CA ALA A 54 1.01 -4.40 -9.02
C ALA A 54 -0.44 -4.48 -9.51
N VAL A 55 -0.68 -4.63 -10.81
CA VAL A 55 -2.03 -4.83 -11.37
C VAL A 55 -2.66 -6.10 -10.82
N HIS A 56 -1.92 -7.22 -10.83
CA HIS A 56 -2.42 -8.49 -10.32
C HIS A 56 -2.82 -8.41 -8.84
N GLN A 57 -1.93 -7.90 -7.99
CA GLN A 57 -2.17 -7.82 -6.55
C GLN A 57 -3.27 -6.82 -6.20
N THR A 58 -3.31 -5.67 -6.89
CA THR A 58 -4.38 -4.70 -6.69
C THR A 58 -5.74 -5.30 -7.05
N ALA A 59 -5.82 -6.06 -8.14
CA ALA A 59 -7.05 -6.75 -8.52
C ALA A 59 -7.43 -7.86 -7.52
N ALA A 60 -6.45 -8.61 -6.99
CA ALA A 60 -6.68 -9.62 -5.97
C ALA A 60 -7.21 -9.02 -4.66
N PHE A 61 -6.62 -7.90 -4.21
CA PHE A 61 -7.07 -7.15 -3.05
C PHE A 61 -8.52 -6.67 -3.22
N VAL A 62 -8.85 -6.05 -4.36
CA VAL A 62 -10.21 -5.56 -4.65
C VAL A 62 -11.23 -6.70 -4.61
N ARG A 63 -10.94 -7.85 -5.23
CA ARG A 63 -11.83 -9.02 -5.17
C ARG A 63 -12.06 -9.51 -3.75
N GLY A 64 -11.00 -9.54 -2.92
CA GLY A 64 -11.12 -9.92 -1.52
C GLY A 64 -12.03 -8.96 -0.74
N LEU A 65 -11.85 -7.66 -0.95
CA LEU A 65 -12.67 -6.62 -0.32
C LEU A 65 -14.14 -6.71 -0.75
N GLU A 66 -14.39 -6.88 -2.05
CA GLU A 66 -15.72 -7.09 -2.62
C GLU A 66 -16.40 -8.33 -2.01
N SER A 67 -15.68 -9.44 -1.88
CA SER A 67 -16.22 -10.69 -1.29
C SER A 67 -16.68 -10.48 0.15
N VAL A 68 -15.85 -9.84 0.99
CA VAL A 68 -16.20 -9.57 2.39
C VAL A 68 -17.40 -8.63 2.51
N MET A 69 -17.50 -7.63 1.62
CA MET A 69 -18.64 -6.72 1.57
C MET A 69 -19.94 -7.42 1.13
N GLN A 70 -19.85 -8.31 0.14
CA GLN A 70 -20.99 -9.12 -0.29
C GLN A 70 -21.51 -10.02 0.83
N GLU A 71 -20.61 -10.64 1.60
CA GLU A 71 -20.98 -11.44 2.78
C GLU A 71 -21.66 -10.59 3.86
N ALA A 72 -21.29 -9.31 3.99
CA ALA A 72 -21.92 -8.35 4.89
C ALA A 72 -23.26 -7.77 4.37
N GLY A 73 -23.66 -8.11 3.13
CA GLY A 73 -24.95 -7.75 2.54
C GLY A 73 -25.00 -6.39 1.82
N GLU A 74 -23.89 -5.67 1.73
CA GLU A 74 -23.83 -4.37 1.03
C GLU A 74 -22.45 -4.14 0.40
N VAL A 75 -22.43 -3.77 -0.89
CA VAL A 75 -21.20 -3.43 -1.62
C VAL A 75 -21.09 -1.92 -1.80
N ASP A 76 -20.11 -1.33 -1.14
CA ASP A 76 -19.79 0.10 -1.26
C ASP A 76 -18.63 0.30 -2.25
N MET A 77 -18.97 0.74 -3.46
CA MET A 77 -18.00 1.00 -4.54
C MET A 77 -17.03 2.14 -4.21
N HIS A 78 -17.44 3.10 -3.37
CA HIS A 78 -16.54 4.16 -2.93
C HIS A 78 -15.46 3.57 -2.02
N ARG A 79 -15.85 2.77 -1.03
CA ARG A 79 -14.91 2.05 -0.13
C ARG A 79 -13.95 1.15 -0.90
N ILE A 80 -14.43 0.44 -1.92
CA ILE A 80 -13.57 -0.36 -2.80
C ILE A 80 -12.53 0.52 -3.50
N THR A 81 -12.97 1.65 -4.04
CA THR A 81 -12.10 2.58 -4.77
C THR A 81 -11.03 3.19 -3.86
N VAL A 82 -11.41 3.69 -2.68
CA VAL A 82 -10.43 4.28 -1.75
C VAL A 82 -9.50 3.24 -1.16
N GLY A 83 -10.00 2.04 -0.85
CA GLY A 83 -9.17 0.91 -0.41
C GLY A 83 -8.14 0.51 -1.45
N ARG A 84 -8.54 0.46 -2.73
CA ARG A 84 -7.63 0.19 -3.85
C ARG A 84 -6.50 1.22 -3.95
N HIS A 85 -6.81 2.51 -3.78
CA HIS A 85 -5.81 3.57 -3.81
C HIS A 85 -4.86 3.50 -2.60
N ALA A 86 -5.39 3.22 -1.40
CA ALA A 86 -4.58 3.03 -0.20
C ALA A 86 -3.62 1.84 -0.35
N PHE A 87 -4.10 0.72 -0.89
CA PHE A 87 -3.25 -0.43 -1.23
C PHE A 87 -2.13 -0.06 -2.20
N ALA A 88 -2.46 0.64 -3.29
CA ALA A 88 -1.47 1.09 -4.26
C ALA A 88 -0.44 2.06 -3.66
N ALA A 89 -0.87 2.95 -2.76
CA ALA A 89 0.01 3.86 -2.04
C ALA A 89 1.00 3.10 -1.13
N GLY A 90 0.53 2.07 -0.42
CA GLY A 90 1.37 1.16 0.36
C GLY A 90 2.44 0.48 -0.49
N LEU A 91 2.03 -0.11 -1.63
CA LEU A 91 2.94 -0.79 -2.55
C LEU A 91 4.01 0.16 -3.10
N MET A 92 3.59 1.30 -3.66
CA MET A 92 4.51 2.25 -4.28
C MET A 92 5.41 2.92 -3.26
N GLY A 93 4.89 3.29 -2.09
CA GLY A 93 5.67 3.92 -1.03
C GLY A 93 6.74 2.99 -0.47
N ARG A 94 6.45 1.69 -0.35
CA ARG A 94 7.45 0.70 0.07
C ARG A 94 8.54 0.48 -0.99
N VAL A 95 8.16 0.41 -2.28
CA VAL A 95 9.13 0.40 -3.38
C VAL A 95 10.05 1.64 -3.33
N GLN A 96 9.48 2.81 -3.05
CA GLN A 96 10.26 4.05 -2.89
C GLN A 96 11.24 3.95 -1.71
N GLN A 97 10.83 3.43 -0.56
CA GLN A 97 11.71 3.25 0.61
C GLN A 97 12.90 2.34 0.28
N HIS A 98 12.66 1.19 -0.37
CA HIS A 98 13.74 0.30 -0.81
C HIS A 98 14.70 0.96 -1.80
N LEU A 99 14.17 1.74 -2.74
CA LEU A 99 15.00 2.50 -3.68
C LEU A 99 15.88 3.53 -2.96
N PHE A 100 15.31 4.28 -2.01
CA PHE A 100 16.06 5.28 -1.24
C PHE A 100 17.12 4.64 -0.33
N ALA A 101 16.80 3.49 0.27
CA ALA A 101 17.75 2.72 1.07
C ALA A 101 18.93 2.23 0.21
N ALA A 102 18.63 1.63 -0.96
CA ALA A 102 19.63 1.12 -1.89
C ALA A 102 20.54 2.23 -2.48
N LEU A 103 20.00 3.43 -2.67
CA LEU A 103 20.75 4.58 -3.16
C LEU A 103 21.53 5.31 -2.05
N GLY A 104 21.37 4.93 -0.77
CA GLY A 104 21.97 5.63 0.36
C GLY A 104 21.43 7.06 0.55
N VAL A 105 20.29 7.39 -0.06
CA VAL A 105 19.67 8.72 -0.01
C VAL A 105 18.97 8.94 1.34
N ALA A 106 18.59 7.85 2.00
CA ALA A 106 17.98 7.95 3.31
C ALA A 106 19.05 8.16 4.39
N THR A 107 19.18 9.41 4.82
CA THR A 107 20.00 9.84 5.94
C THR A 107 19.15 10.64 6.91
N HIS A 108 19.43 10.44 8.20
CA HIS A 108 18.78 11.03 9.37
C HIS A 108 18.67 12.55 9.34
#